data_AF-A0A3N5G8M7-F1
#
_entry.id   AF-A0A3N5G8M7-F1
#
_cell.length_a   1.000
_cell.length_b   1.000
_cell.length_c   1.000
_cell.angle_alpha   90.00
_cell.angle_beta   90.00
_cell.angle_gamma   90.00
#
_symmetry.space_group_name_H-M   'P 1'
#
loop_
_entity.id
_entity.type
_entity.pdbx_description
1 polymer ?
#
loop_
_entity_poly.entity_id
_entity_poly.type
_entity_poly.pdbx_seq_one_letter_code
_entity_poly.pdbx_strand_id
1 'polypeptide(L)'
;MPAQTVRNLFTDASGRFHSGIWSSTRGAWRVAYTENELCVLTQGSVRITDESGRSWTFRAGDCFVVPAGFEGLWEVLEDARKFYAIFEPAAGER
;
A
#
# COMPACT_ATOMS: atom_id res chain seq x y z
N MET A 1 -16.89 -6.67 -1.43
CA MET A 1 -15.51 -6.28 -1.77
C MET A 1 -15.44 -4.77 -1.79
N PRO A 2 -14.43 -4.13 -1.17
CA PRO A 2 -14.30 -2.68 -1.19
C PRO A 2 -14.12 -2.19 -2.63
N ALA A 3 -14.72 -1.04 -2.96
CA ALA A 3 -14.50 -0.40 -4.25
C ALA A 3 -13.15 0.30 -4.21
N GLN A 4 -12.28 -0.03 -5.16
CA GLN A 4 -10.92 0.50 -5.24
C GLN A 4 -10.69 1.20 -6.58
N THR A 5 -9.87 2.24 -6.56
CA THR A 5 -9.40 2.94 -7.76
C THR A 5 -7.91 3.20 -7.68
N VAL A 6 -7.20 2.93 -8.77
CA VAL A 6 -5.79 3.26 -8.93
C VAL A 6 -5.66 4.20 -10.11
N ARG A 7 -5.00 5.34 -9.88
CA ARG A 7 -4.59 6.27 -10.92
C ARG A 7 -3.07 6.30 -10.95
N ASN A 8 -2.48 5.51 -11.86
CA ASN A 8 -1.05 5.55 -12.11
C ASN A 8 -0.66 6.85 -12.80
N LEU A 9 0.28 7.59 -12.22
CA LEU A 9 0.73 8.90 -12.72
C LEU A 9 2.09 8.81 -13.40
N PHE A 10 2.91 7.85 -12.99
CA PHE A 10 4.24 7.67 -13.53
C PHE A 10 4.62 6.20 -13.53
N THR A 11 5.28 5.78 -14.60
CA THR A 11 6.03 4.52 -14.69
C THR A 11 7.37 4.88 -15.29
N ASP A 12 8.45 4.41 -14.68
CA ASP A 12 9.80 4.63 -15.20
C ASP A 12 10.08 3.78 -16.44
N ALA A 13 11.22 4.03 -17.10
CA ALA A 13 11.60 3.28 -18.29
C ALA A 13 11.90 1.79 -18.01
N SER A 14 12.31 1.44 -16.78
CA SER A 14 12.56 0.04 -16.42
C SER A 14 11.28 -0.75 -16.16
N GLY A 15 10.15 -0.07 -15.96
CA GLY A 15 8.89 -0.69 -15.58
C GLY A 15 8.91 -1.28 -14.17
N ARG A 16 9.88 -0.90 -13.34
CA ARG A 16 10.03 -1.36 -11.95
C ARG A 16 9.63 -0.31 -10.94
N PHE A 17 9.53 0.96 -11.35
CA PHE A 17 9.10 2.03 -10.47
C PHE A 17 7.79 2.63 -10.96
N HIS A 18 6.81 2.70 -10.06
CA HIS A 18 5.49 3.25 -10.32
C HIS A 18 5.12 4.25 -9.23
N SER A 19 4.41 5.31 -9.58
CA SER A 19 3.83 6.20 -8.57
C SER A 19 2.48 6.75 -9.00
N GLY A 20 1.63 7.00 -8.02
CA GLY A 20 0.29 7.47 -8.31
C GLY A 20 -0.58 7.65 -7.08
N ILE A 21 -1.88 7.57 -7.31
CA ILE A 21 -2.91 7.73 -6.27
C ILE A 21 -3.72 6.45 -6.21
N TRP A 22 -3.92 5.95 -5.00
CA TRP A 22 -4.86 4.89 -4.69
C TRP A 22 -5.96 5.42 -3.78
N SER A 23 -7.19 4.91 -3.95
CA SER A 23 -8.26 5.07 -2.96
C SER A 23 -9.14 3.84 -2.87
N SER A 24 -9.75 3.65 -1.70
CA SER A 24 -10.65 2.53 -1.42
C SER A 24 -11.74 2.93 -0.45
N THR A 25 -12.92 2.33 -0.61
CA THR A 25 -13.95 2.31 0.44
C THR A 25 -13.55 1.35 1.57
N ARG A 26 -14.27 1.40 2.70
CA ARG A 26 -14.10 0.47 3.83
C ARG A 26 -14.14 -1.00 3.41
N GLY A 27 -13.25 -1.79 3.99
CA GLY A 27 -13.15 -3.23 3.77
C GLY A 27 -11.78 -3.78 4.16
N ALA A 28 -11.65 -5.10 4.20
CA ALA A 28 -10.39 -5.77 4.53
C ALA A 28 -10.11 -6.91 3.56
N TRP A 29 -8.84 -7.11 3.20
CA TRP A 29 -8.39 -8.19 2.33
C TRP A 29 -6.96 -8.61 2.64
N ARG A 30 -6.62 -9.86 2.28
CA ARG A 30 -5.25 -10.34 2.38
C ARG A 30 -4.38 -9.72 1.29
N VAL A 31 -3.15 -9.39 1.64
CA VAL A 31 -2.13 -8.83 0.77
C VAL A 31 -0.84 -9.64 0.89
N ALA A 32 -0.11 -9.73 -0.22
CA ALA A 32 1.22 -10.29 -0.30
C ALA A 32 2.04 -9.39 -1.23
N TYR A 33 3.01 -8.69 -0.67
CA TYR A 33 3.79 -7.68 -1.37
C TYR A 33 5.05 -8.31 -1.97
N THR A 34 5.24 -8.18 -3.28
CA THR A 34 6.52 -8.48 -3.94
C THR A 34 7.41 -7.24 -4.00
N GLU A 35 6.79 -6.07 -3.95
CA GLU A 35 7.37 -4.76 -4.08
C GLU A 35 7.59 -4.06 -2.73
N ASN A 36 8.46 -3.05 -2.74
CA ASN A 36 8.47 -2.03 -1.68
C ASN A 36 7.50 -0.91 -2.05
N GLU A 37 6.59 -0.56 -1.14
CA GLU A 37 5.61 0.50 -1.35
C GLU A 37 5.72 1.59 -0.27
N LEU A 38 6.11 2.81 -0.68
CA LEU A 38 5.90 4.01 0.12
C LEU A 38 4.44 4.43 0.03
N CYS A 39 3.80 4.64 1.18
CA CYS A 39 2.44 5.11 1.32
C CYS A 39 2.43 6.47 2.04
N VAL A 40 1.76 7.47 1.45
CA VAL A 40 1.43 8.73 2.13
C VAL A 40 -0.08 8.88 2.17
N LEU A 41 -0.68 8.66 3.33
CA LEU A 41 -2.13 8.76 3.49
C LEU A 41 -2.56 10.23 3.48
N THR A 42 -3.48 10.58 2.59
CA THR A 42 -4.03 11.94 2.47
C THR A 42 -5.45 12.06 3.01
N GLN A 43 -6.14 10.93 3.17
CA GLN A 43 -7.50 10.86 3.69
C GLN A 43 -7.73 9.50 4.37
N GLY A 44 -8.60 9.49 5.39
CA GLY A 44 -9.11 8.29 6.03
C GLY A 44 -8.08 7.61 6.93
N SER A 45 -8.30 6.33 7.18
CA SER A 45 -7.44 5.52 8.02
C SER A 45 -7.40 4.06 7.58
N VAL A 46 -6.23 3.44 7.75
CA VAL A 46 -5.98 2.04 7.43
C VAL A 46 -5.29 1.34 8.59
N ARG A 47 -5.52 0.04 8.71
CA ARG A 47 -4.77 -0.86 9.59
C ARG A 47 -4.13 -1.95 8.75
N ILE A 48 -2.87 -2.21 9.06
CA ILE A 48 -2.11 -3.31 8.46
C ILE A 48 -1.76 -4.27 9.59
N THR A 49 -2.03 -5.56 9.39
CA THR A 49 -1.74 -6.61 10.36
C THR A 49 -0.89 -7.69 9.71
N ASP A 50 0.29 -7.98 10.27
CA ASP A 50 1.16 -9.06 9.77
C ASP A 50 0.65 -10.45 10.19
N GLU A 51 1.26 -11.51 9.65
CA GLU A 51 0.86 -12.89 9.97
C GLU A 51 1.08 -13.29 11.44
N SER A 52 1.91 -12.55 12.18
CA SER A 52 2.09 -12.75 13.62
C SER A 52 0.98 -12.07 14.45
N GLY A 53 0.08 -11.33 13.81
CA GLY A 53 -1.00 -10.58 14.43
C GLY A 53 -0.59 -9.18 14.90
N ARG A 54 0.64 -8.75 14.67
CA ARG A 54 1.08 -7.38 15.00
C ARG A 54 0.44 -6.40 14.03
N SER A 55 -0.10 -5.31 14.57
CA SER A 55 -0.89 -4.36 13.81
C SER A 55 -0.37 -2.93 13.93
N TRP A 56 -0.46 -2.18 12.84
CA TRP A 56 -0.19 -0.75 12.76
C TRP A 56 -1.39 -0.03 12.19
N THR A 57 -1.73 1.12 12.76
CA THR A 57 -2.83 1.95 12.26
C THR A 57 -2.28 3.29 11.81
N PHE A 58 -2.62 3.67 10.58
CA PHE A 58 -2.20 4.90 9.92
C PHE A 58 -3.43 5.73 9.56
N ARG A 59 -3.29 7.05 9.61
CA ARG A 59 -4.35 8.02 9.31
C ARG A 59 -3.84 9.08 8.33
N ALA A 60 -4.75 9.92 7.85
CA ALA A 60 -4.39 11.09 7.03
C ALA A 60 -3.25 11.91 7.66
N GLY A 61 -2.20 12.16 6.89
CA GLY A 61 -0.96 12.80 7.32
C GLY A 61 0.19 11.83 7.61
N ASP A 62 -0.09 10.55 7.84
CA ASP A 62 0.95 9.54 8.09
C ASP A 62 1.66 9.10 6.79
N CYS A 63 2.94 8.77 6.94
CA CYS A 63 3.81 8.26 5.88
C CYS A 63 4.48 6.98 6.40
N PHE A 64 4.44 5.90 5.61
CA PHE A 64 5.02 4.61 5.99
C PHE A 64 5.42 3.80 4.75
N VAL A 65 6.25 2.78 4.96
CA VAL A 65 6.66 1.84 3.91
C VAL A 65 6.11 0.45 4.25
N VAL A 66 5.53 -0.21 3.26
CA VAL A 66 5.29 -1.65 3.28
C VAL A 66 6.44 -2.31 2.52
N PRO A 67 7.30 -3.10 3.20
CA PRO A 67 8.45 -3.71 2.54
C PRO A 67 8.04 -4.90 1.68
N ALA A 68 8.86 -5.19 0.66
CA ALA A 68 8.76 -6.42 -0.11
C ALA A 68 8.83 -7.65 0.82
N GLY A 69 8.01 -8.65 0.54
CA GLY A 69 7.84 -9.85 1.37
C GLY A 69 6.88 -9.67 2.54
N PHE A 70 6.22 -8.52 2.68
CA PHE A 70 5.13 -8.38 3.65
C PHE A 70 3.92 -9.23 3.24
N GLU A 71 3.46 -10.08 4.15
CA GLU A 71 2.20 -10.81 4.03
C GLU A 71 1.30 -10.51 5.23
N GLY A 72 0.01 -10.30 4.98
CA GLY A 72 -0.91 -9.93 6.04
C GLY A 72 -2.29 -9.49 5.59
N LEU A 73 -2.95 -8.74 6.46
CA LEU A 73 -4.27 -8.14 6.22
C LEU A 73 -4.12 -6.62 6.05
N TRP A 74 -4.67 -6.11 4.95
CA TRP A 74 -4.90 -4.68 4.75
C TRP A 74 -6.37 -4.37 5.06
N GLU A 75 -6.62 -3.47 6.00
CA GLU A 75 -7.95 -3.07 6.43
C GLU A 75 -8.13 -1.55 6.28
N VAL A 76 -9.13 -1.14 5.50
CA VAL A 76 -9.56 0.25 5.34
C VAL A 76 -10.65 0.54 6.37
N LEU A 77 -10.29 1.27 7.42
CA LEU A 77 -11.15 1.59 8.56
C LEU A 77 -12.13 2.71 8.22
N GLU A 78 -11.69 3.67 7.43
CA GLU A 78 -12.44 4.81 6.88
C GLU A 78 -12.02 4.98 5.43
N ASP A 79 -12.93 5.46 4.56
CA ASP A 79 -12.64 5.65 3.13
C ASP A 79 -11.32 6.43 2.94
N ALA A 80 -10.35 5.76 2.34
CA ALA A 80 -8.96 6.17 2.38
C ALA A 80 -8.44 6.56 1.00
N ARG A 81 -7.49 7.48 0.99
CA ARG A 81 -6.72 7.86 -0.19
C ARG A 81 -5.24 7.99 0.17
N LYS A 82 -4.36 7.46 -0.67
CA LYS A 82 -2.91 7.60 -0.50
C LYS A 82 -2.24 7.98 -1.81
N PHE A 83 -1.13 8.71 -1.70
CA PHE A 83 -0.09 8.62 -2.72
C PHE A 83 0.70 7.34 -2.48
N TYR A 84 1.07 6.66 -3.56
CA TYR A 84 1.97 5.53 -3.51
C TYR A 84 3.21 5.78 -4.38
N ALA A 85 4.33 5.20 -3.96
CA ALA A 85 5.47 4.94 -4.81
C ALA A 85 5.92 3.49 -4.60
N ILE A 86 5.94 2.72 -5.67
CA ILE A 86 6.22 1.29 -5.70
C ILE A 86 7.53 1.06 -6.41
N PHE A 87 8.39 0.21 -5.84
CA PHE A 87 9.59 -0.30 -6.48
C PHE A 87 9.63 -1.83 -6.40
N GLU A 88 9.65 -2.48 -7.56
CA GLU A 88 9.84 -3.93 -7.70
C GLU A 88 11.35 -4.27 -7.76
N PRO A 89 11.91 -4.94 -6.75
CA PRO A 89 13.31 -5.37 -6.76
C PRO A 89 13.57 -6.35 -7.91
N ALA A 90 14.81 -6.40 -8.43
CA ALA A 90 15.15 -7.50 -9.34
C ALA A 90 15.14 -8.83 -8.57
N ALA A 91 14.83 -9.92 -9.26
CA ALA A 91 14.93 -11.26 -8.69
C ALA A 91 16.33 -11.49 -8.10
N GLY A 92 16.42 -11.63 -6.77
CA GLY A 92 17.68 -11.87 -6.05
C GLY A 92 18.32 -10.64 -5.40
N GLU A 93 17.80 -9.44 -5.62
CA GLU A 93 18.17 -8.23 -4.86
C GLU A 93 17.28 -8.14 -3.61
N ARG A 94 17.90 -8.16 -2.42
CA ARG A 94 17.23 -7.89 -1.14
C ARG A 94 17.79 -6.62 -0.52
#